data_AF-A0AAW8W7H5-F1
#
_entry.id   AF-A0AAW8W7H5-F1
#
_cell.length_a   1.000
_cell.length_b   1.000
_cell.length_c   1.000
_cell.angle_alpha   90.00
_cell.angle_beta   90.00
_cell.angle_gamma   90.00
#
_symmetry.space_group_name_H-M   'P 1'
#
loop_
_entity.id
_entity.type
_entity.pdbx_description
1 polymer ?
#
loop_
_entity_poly.entity_id
_entity_poly.type
_entity_poly.pdbx_seq_one_letter_code
_entity_poly.pdbx_strand_id
1 'polypeptide(L)' 'MRHTEYGYVSPIEDYCYRDLERWLADKKKHERRAKKHGAFNLQSKGKHSQDESKR' A
#
# COMPACT_ATOMS: atom_id res chain seq x y z
N MET A 1 0.37 -14.08 -27.38
CA MET A 1 -0.92 -14.01 -26.66
C MET A 1 -0.93 -15.12 -25.63
N ARG A 2 -1.21 -14.80 -24.36
CA ARG A 2 -1.34 -15.83 -23.32
C ARG A 2 -2.74 -16.44 -23.40
N HIS A 3 -2.81 -17.75 -23.37
CA HIS A 3 -4.07 -18.47 -23.23
C HIS A 3 -4.36 -18.69 -21.76
N THR A 4 -5.56 -18.32 -21.32
CA THR A 4 -6.09 -18.63 -19.99
C THR A 4 -7.23 -19.63 -20.13
N GLU A 5 -7.69 -20.19 -19.00
CA GLU A 5 -8.87 -21.06 -18.96
C GLU A 5 -10.14 -20.38 -19.50
N TYR A 6 -10.15 -19.05 -19.57
CA TYR A 6 -11.26 -18.21 -20.02
C TYR A 6 -11.08 -17.64 -21.44
N GLY A 7 -10.00 -18.00 -22.15
CA GLY A 7 -9.77 -17.60 -23.55
C GLY A 7 -8.44 -16.89 -23.82
N TYR A 8 -8.44 -15.99 -24.80
CA TYR A 8 -7.26 -15.22 -25.21
C TYR A 8 -7.17 -13.90 -24.45
N VAL A 9 -5.98 -13.61 -23.92
CA VAL A 9 -5.67 -12.28 -23.38
C VAL A 9 -5.00 -11.44 -24.46
N SER A 10 -5.55 -10.26 -24.72
CA SER A 10 -4.99 -9.28 -25.64
C SER A 10 -3.59 -8.86 -25.17
N PRO A 11 -2.64 -8.57 -26.08
CA PRO A 11 -1.33 -8.04 -25.70
C PRO A 11 -1.41 -6.80 -24.80
N ILE A 12 -2.45 -5.96 -24.97
CA ILE A 12 -2.68 -4.76 -24.16
C ILE A 12 -3.07 -5.15 -22.74
N GLU A 13 -3.98 -6.12 -22.61
CA GLU A 13 -4.42 -6.63 -21.31
C GLU A 13 -3.24 -7.28 -20.56
N ASP A 14 -2.40 -8.07 -21.25
CA ASP A 14 -1.20 -8.67 -20.64
C ASP A 14 -0.24 -7.58 -20.13
N TYR A 15 -0.09 -6.48 -20.87
CA TYR A 15 0.70 -5.33 -20.41
C TYR A 15 0.11 -4.68 -19.15
N CYS A 16 -1.20 -4.39 -19.16
CA CYS A 16 -1.89 -3.81 -18.00
C CYS A 16 -1.82 -4.72 -16.76
N TYR A 17 -1.96 -6.04 -16.93
CA TYR A 17 -1.84 -6.99 -15.83
C TYR A 17 -0.44 -6.99 -15.23
N ARG A 18 0.61 -6.95 -16.08
CA ARG A 18 2.00 -6.88 -15.60
C ARG A 18 2.31 -5.61 -14.82
N ASP A 19 1.79 -4.48 -15.27
CA ASP A 19 1.96 -3.21 -14.56
C ASP A 19 1.21 -3.20 -13.22
N LEU A 20 0.02 -3.80 -13.18
CA LEU A 20 -0.74 -3.97 -11.95
C LEU A 20 0.00 -4.87 -10.95
N GLU A 21 0.52 -6.02 -11.40
CA GLU A 21 1.33 -6.92 -10.58
C GLU A 21 2.56 -6.21 -9.99
N ARG A 22 3.24 -5.40 -10.80
CA ARG A 22 4.39 -4.61 -10.36
C ARG A 22 4.01 -3.59 -9.31
N TRP A 23 2.91 -2.86 -9.52
CA TRP A 23 2.41 -1.87 -8.56
C TRP A 23 2.04 -2.52 -7.22
N LEU A 24 1.37 -3.68 -7.24
CA LEU A 24 1.02 -4.42 -6.03
C LEU A 24 2.27 -4.91 -5.27
N ALA A 25 3.28 -5.40 -5.99
CA ALA A 25 4.54 -5.85 -5.40
C ALA A 25 5.28 -4.69 -4.72
N ASP A 26 5.31 -3.52 -5.36
CA ASP A 26 5.91 -2.31 -4.81
C ASP A 26 5.14 -1.78 -3.59
N LYS A 27 3.80 -1.75 -3.64
CA LYS A 27 2.97 -1.40 -2.49
C LYS A 27 3.26 -2.30 -1.28
N LYS A 28 3.28 -3.62 -1.49
CA LYS A 28 3.61 -4.61 -0.44
C LYS A 28 5.04 -4.44 0.09
N LYS A 29 5.99 -4.00 -0.73
CA LYS A 29 7.36 -3.68 -0.32
C LYS A 29 7.40 -2.42 0.55
N HIS A 30 6.63 -1.39 0.20
CA HIS A 30 6.49 -0.19 1.03
C HIS A 30 5.82 -0.48 2.38
N GLU A 31 4.75 -1.28 2.41
CA GLU A 31 4.10 -1.71 3.66
C GLU A 31 5.07 -2.50 4.57
N ARG A 32 5.86 -3.42 4.01
CA ARG A 32 6.89 -4.14 4.76
C ARG A 32 7.97 -3.22 5.32
N ARG A 33 8.42 -2.23 4.53
CA ARG A 33 9.38 -1.22 4.99
C ARG A 33 8.78 -0.35 6.09
N ALA A 34 7.53 0.06 5.95
CA ALA A 34 6.81 0.82 6.97
C ALA A 34 6.69 0.04 8.29
N LYS A 35 6.33 -1.25 8.22
CA LYS A 35 6.28 -2.13 9.40
C LYS A 35 7.66 -2.35 10.02
N LYS A 36 8.70 -2.55 9.20
CA LYS A 36 10.08 -2.84 9.66
C LYS A 36 10.75 -1.61 10.28
N HIS A 37 10.58 -0.45 9.69
CA HIS A 37 11.22 0.79 10.14
C HIS A 37 10.34 1.62 11.08
N GLY A 38 9.18 1.08 11.50
CA GLY A 38 8.20 1.80 12.29
C GLY A 38 7.94 3.16 11.65
N ALA A 39 7.36 3.17 10.43
CA ALA A 39 6.92 4.40 9.81
C ALA A 39 6.17 5.19 10.88
N PHE A 40 6.80 6.29 11.26
CA PHE A 40 6.41 7.26 12.27
C PHE A 40 4.91 7.15 12.53
N ASN A 41 4.53 6.61 13.69
CA ASN A 41 3.15 6.62 14.15
C ASN A 41 2.72 8.09 14.26
N LEU A 42 2.35 8.67 13.12
CA LEU A 42 1.58 9.89 12.98
C LEU A 42 0.09 9.54 13.14
N GLN A 43 -0.23 8.47 13.87
CA GLN A 43 -1.43 8.43 14.70
C GLN A 43 -1.30 9.59 15.67
N SER A 44 -1.77 10.75 15.18
CA SER A 44 -2.37 11.83 15.93
C SER A 44 -2.67 11.40 17.37
N LYS A 45 -1.70 11.65 18.27
CA LYS A 45 -2.04 11.84 19.67
C LYS A 45 -2.83 13.13 19.72
N GLY A 46 -4.13 13.04 19.48
CA GLY A 46 -5.15 13.96 20.00
C GLY A 46 -5.17 13.88 21.53
N LYS A 47 -4.03 14.19 22.15
CA LYS A 47 -3.83 14.34 23.59
C LYS A 47 -3.00 15.62 23.78
N HIS A 48 -3.50 16.73 23.26
CA HIS A 48 -3.24 18.02 23.89
C HIS A 48 -4.06 18.02 25.19
N SER A 49 -3.40 17.53 26.25
CA SER A 49 -3.47 18.07 27.61
C SER A 49 -4.80 18.72 28.02
N GLN A 50 -5.71 17.92 28.56
CA GLN A 50 -6.49 18.37 29.71
C GLN A 50 -5.54 18.47 30.90
N ASP A 51 -4.84 19.60 31.06
CA ASP A 51 -4.32 20.03 32.36
C ASP A 51 -3.95 21.52 32.35
N GLU A 52 -4.96 22.38 32.29
CA GLU A 52 -4.87 23.73 32.86
C GLU A 52 -6.04 23.87 33.84
N SER A 53 -5.92 23.18 34.96
CA SER A 53 -6.70 23.49 36.15
C SER A 53 -5.75 23.56 37.33
N LYS A 54 -5.64 24.78 37.89
CA LYS A 54 -4.83 25.20 39.04
C LYS A 54 -3.40 25.66 38.71
N ARG A 55 -3.26 26.97 38.48
CA ARG A 55 -2.61 27.86 39.45
C ARG A 55 -2.98 29.32 39.18
#